data_AF-A0A521XTQ5-F1
#
_entry.id   AF-A0A521XTQ5-F1
#
_cell.length_a   1.000
_cell.length_b   1.000
_cell.length_c   1.000
_cell.angle_alpha   90.00
_cell.angle_beta   90.00
_cell.angle_gamma   90.00
#
_symmetry.space_group_name_H-M   'P 1'
#
loop_
_entity.id
_entity.type
_entity.pdbx_description
1 polymer ?
#
loop_
_entity_poly.entity_id
_entity_poly.type
_entity_poly.pdbx_seq_one_letter_code
_entity_poly.pdbx_strand_id
1 'polypeptide(L)'
;MKMLMRSAIGGLALVAIMMGAHTRHDAHAAGATVTVANFAFTDGASGTSTTTINAGDTVTWTWSSGTHSTTSTSVPAGAATWDSGVLTTPNSFGPTTFAVAGTYTYQCVVHSGMTGTIVVQAAVTSTPMPPTSTAVAATSTPMAPTSTPVADATMPAATSTTAAASPSPALIAPAPTTTSGGAAGATALPRSGDGASGGGSGRADWLTIALAAAAATAFAGAGAVRVVRRRRR
;
A
#
# COMPACT_ATOMS: atom_id res chain seq x y z
N MET A 1 56.13 8.10 -60.83
CA MET A 1 56.50 7.04 -59.87
C MET A 1 55.21 6.63 -59.16
N LYS A 2 54.60 5.50 -59.54
CA LYS A 2 54.83 4.12 -59.04
C LYS A 2 54.24 3.86 -57.64
N MET A 3 53.16 3.06 -57.66
CA MET A 3 52.53 2.28 -56.58
C MET A 3 52.10 3.01 -55.29
N LEU A 4 50.80 3.05 -54.95
CA LEU A 4 49.96 1.92 -54.48
C LEU A 4 50.43 1.31 -53.15
N MET A 5 49.71 1.60 -52.07
CA MET A 5 49.34 0.52 -51.15
C MET A 5 47.97 0.79 -50.52
N ARG A 6 47.02 -0.08 -50.88
CA ARG A 6 45.68 -0.15 -50.29
C ARG A 6 45.83 -0.97 -49.01
N SER A 7 45.30 -0.50 -47.88
CA SER A 7 45.18 -1.34 -46.70
C SER A 7 43.76 -1.23 -46.14
N ALA A 8 42.93 -2.20 -46.53
CA ALA A 8 41.62 -2.41 -45.94
C ALA A 8 41.80 -3.35 -44.74
N ILE A 9 41.61 -2.80 -43.54
CA ILE A 9 41.42 -3.53 -42.30
C ILE A 9 40.10 -2.97 -41.77
N GLY A 10 39.02 -3.72 -41.63
CA GLY A 10 38.91 -5.14 -41.37
C GLY A 10 37.76 -5.24 -40.38
N GLY A 11 36.53 -5.00 -40.88
CA GLY A 11 35.36 -4.77 -40.05
C GLY A 11 34.88 -6.04 -39.36
N LEU A 12 35.43 -6.33 -38.18
CA LEU A 12 34.92 -7.38 -37.31
C LEU A 12 33.74 -6.83 -36.51
N ALA A 13 32.55 -6.86 -37.11
CA ALA A 13 31.30 -6.55 -36.43
C ALA A 13 31.03 -7.62 -35.36
N LEU A 14 31.46 -7.35 -34.13
CA LEU A 14 31.17 -8.19 -32.97
C LEU A 14 29.70 -8.00 -32.59
N VAL A 15 28.82 -8.75 -33.26
CA VAL A 15 27.41 -8.89 -32.89
C VAL A 15 27.35 -9.68 -31.60
N ALA A 16 27.53 -8.96 -30.48
CA ALA A 16 27.23 -9.47 -29.16
C ALA A 16 25.72 -9.73 -29.11
N ILE A 17 25.33 -10.99 -29.26
CA ILE A 17 23.97 -11.43 -28.95
C ILE A 17 23.81 -11.22 -27.44
N MET A 18 23.24 -10.08 -27.07
CA MET A 18 22.77 -9.79 -25.72
C MET A 18 21.59 -10.72 -25.45
N MET A 19 21.91 -11.96 -25.08
CA MET A 19 20.97 -12.93 -24.56
C MET A 19 20.45 -12.35 -23.25
N GLY A 20 19.31 -11.66 -23.33
CA GLY A 20 18.74 -10.94 -22.20
C GLY A 20 18.56 -11.89 -21.04
N ALA A 21 19.32 -11.66 -19.97
CA ALA A 21 19.04 -12.24 -18.66
C ALA A 21 17.75 -11.59 -18.15
N HIS A 22 16.62 -12.04 -18.69
CA HIS A 22 15.31 -11.78 -18.13
C HIS A 22 15.32 -12.42 -16.75
N THR A 23 15.58 -11.60 -15.74
CA THR A 23 15.29 -11.94 -14.36
C THR A 23 13.81 -12.27 -14.33
N ARG A 24 13.53 -13.58 -14.26
CA ARG A 24 12.21 -14.06 -13.87
C ARG A 24 12.04 -13.54 -12.47
N HIS A 25 11.32 -12.44 -12.35
CA HIS A 25 10.77 -12.04 -11.08
C HIS A 25 9.74 -13.12 -10.78
N ASP A 26 10.16 -14.13 -10.02
CA ASP A 26 9.22 -14.93 -9.26
C ASP A 26 8.30 -13.94 -8.56
N ALA A 27 7.00 -14.04 -8.81
CA ALA A 27 6.01 -13.08 -8.35
C ALA A 27 5.78 -13.26 -6.86
N HIS A 28 6.79 -12.89 -6.07
CA HIS A 28 6.68 -12.74 -4.64
C HIS A 28 5.66 -11.63 -4.36
N ALA A 29 4.70 -11.95 -3.49
CA ALA A 29 3.76 -11.00 -2.92
C ALA A 29 4.49 -9.72 -2.49
N ALA A 30 3.99 -8.55 -2.89
CA ALA A 30 4.61 -7.29 -2.52
C ALA A 30 4.44 -7.06 -1.02
N GLY A 31 5.46 -6.46 -0.40
CA GLY A 31 5.44 -6.09 1.02
C GLY A 31 5.23 -4.61 1.20
N ALA A 32 4.10 -4.20 1.77
CA ALA A 32 3.89 -2.86 2.29
C ALA A 32 4.41 -2.77 3.73
N THR A 33 4.89 -1.58 4.11
CA THR A 33 5.35 -1.29 5.48
C THR A 33 4.51 -0.20 6.12
N VAL A 34 4.18 -0.36 7.40
CA VAL A 34 3.42 0.62 8.18
C VAL A 34 4.24 0.99 9.41
N THR A 35 4.61 2.26 9.52
CA THR A 35 5.24 2.79 10.74
C THR A 35 4.20 2.95 11.83
N VAL A 36 4.51 2.46 13.03
CA VAL A 36 3.71 2.61 14.25
C VAL A 36 4.47 3.55 15.18
N ALA A 37 3.99 4.79 15.31
CA ALA A 37 4.65 5.84 16.08
C ALA A 37 3.69 7.00 16.35
N ASN A 38 3.96 7.81 17.37
CA ASN A 38 3.36 9.14 17.55
C ASN A 38 1.81 9.16 17.49
N PHE A 39 1.16 8.12 18.03
CA PHE A 39 -0.30 7.90 18.00
C PHE A 39 -0.91 7.75 16.59
N ALA A 40 -0.11 7.40 15.58
CA ALA A 40 -0.53 7.20 14.21
C ALA A 40 0.02 5.90 13.59
N PHE A 41 -0.73 5.39 12.62
CA PHE A 41 -0.21 4.45 11.63
C PHE A 41 0.17 5.23 10.38
N THR A 42 1.36 5.01 9.84
CA THR A 42 1.85 5.71 8.64
C THR A 42 2.38 4.70 7.64
N ASP A 43 1.62 4.51 6.57
CA ASP A 43 1.98 3.72 5.40
C ASP A 43 3.25 4.28 4.72
N GLY A 44 4.22 3.42 4.44
CA GLY A 44 5.53 3.79 3.91
C GLY A 44 5.52 4.31 2.46
N ALA A 45 4.46 4.06 1.70
CA ALA A 45 4.35 4.49 0.30
C ALA A 45 3.56 5.79 0.14
N SER A 46 2.42 5.92 0.86
CA SER A 46 1.53 7.08 0.78
C SER A 46 1.81 8.15 1.84
N GLY A 47 2.45 7.79 2.96
CA GLY A 47 2.59 8.67 4.12
C GLY A 47 1.28 8.90 4.89
N THR A 48 0.23 8.13 4.61
CA THR A 48 -1.10 8.27 5.24
C THR A 48 -1.41 7.09 6.18
N SER A 49 -2.56 7.12 6.86
CA SER A 49 -3.06 5.96 7.62
C SER A 49 -3.77 4.89 6.76
N THR A 50 -3.71 5.02 5.43
CA THR A 50 -4.29 4.08 4.46
C THR A 50 -3.19 3.39 3.65
N THR A 51 -3.08 2.08 3.79
CA THR A 51 -2.21 1.22 2.99
C THR A 51 -3.02 0.59 1.86
N THR A 52 -2.59 0.76 0.62
CA THR A 52 -3.27 0.15 -0.55
C THR A 52 -2.36 -0.90 -1.18
N ILE A 53 -2.87 -2.13 -1.26
CA ILE A 53 -2.15 -3.32 -1.76
C ILE A 53 -3.06 -4.17 -2.67
N ASN A 54 -2.55 -5.26 -3.22
CA ASN A 54 -3.31 -6.23 -4.01
C ASN A 54 -3.60 -7.49 -3.19
N ALA A 55 -4.61 -8.26 -3.60
CA ALA A 55 -4.91 -9.55 -2.99
C ALA A 55 -3.72 -10.51 -3.13
N GLY A 56 -3.21 -10.98 -1.99
CA GLY A 56 -2.02 -11.83 -1.88
C GLY A 56 -0.79 -11.10 -1.35
N ASP A 57 -0.77 -9.75 -1.37
CA ASP A 57 0.31 -8.94 -0.80
C ASP A 57 0.36 -9.04 0.74
N THR A 58 1.45 -8.53 1.33
CA THR A 58 1.69 -8.56 2.77
C THR A 58 1.86 -7.16 3.37
N VAL A 59 1.51 -7.01 4.65
CA VAL A 59 1.82 -5.81 5.44
C VAL A 59 2.71 -6.18 6.63
N THR A 60 3.75 -5.38 6.86
CA THR A 60 4.59 -5.45 8.07
C THR A 60 4.49 -4.12 8.82
N TRP A 61 4.17 -4.17 10.10
CA TRP A 61 4.13 -3.00 10.99
C TRP A 61 5.43 -2.89 11.78
N THR A 62 6.00 -1.69 11.88
CA THR A 62 7.28 -1.41 12.54
C THR A 62 7.13 -0.33 13.60
N TRP A 63 7.42 -0.65 14.86
CA TRP A 63 7.35 0.28 15.99
C TRP A 63 8.57 1.18 16.01
N SER A 64 8.36 2.48 15.79
CA SER A 64 9.40 3.50 15.79
C SER A 64 9.33 4.47 16.98
N SER A 65 8.18 4.57 17.66
CA SER A 65 8.09 5.18 18.98
C SER A 65 6.94 4.59 19.81
N GLY A 66 7.04 4.70 21.14
CA GLY A 66 5.95 4.38 22.06
C GLY A 66 5.59 2.89 22.21
N THR A 67 4.40 2.67 22.78
CA THR A 67 3.78 1.38 23.07
C THR A 67 2.39 1.34 22.42
N HIS A 68 2.17 0.41 21.50
CA HIS A 68 0.99 0.38 20.62
C HIS A 68 0.60 -1.07 20.28
N SER A 69 -0.59 -1.28 19.70
CA SER A 69 -0.97 -2.51 19.00
C SER A 69 -1.39 -2.22 17.55
N THR A 70 -1.50 -3.25 16.73
CA THR A 70 -2.33 -3.26 15.52
C THR A 70 -3.32 -4.42 15.63
N THR A 71 -4.61 -4.09 15.68
CA THR A 71 -5.68 -5.06 15.97
C THR A 71 -6.85 -4.79 15.05
N SER A 72 -7.26 -5.78 14.24
CA SER A 72 -8.33 -5.62 13.24
C SER A 72 -9.69 -5.38 13.89
N THR A 73 -10.43 -4.39 13.39
CA THR A 73 -11.78 -4.03 13.86
C THR A 73 -12.89 -4.44 12.90
N SER A 74 -12.59 -4.49 11.59
CA SER A 74 -13.48 -5.04 10.56
C SER A 74 -12.65 -5.61 9.42
N VAL A 75 -13.05 -6.76 8.91
CA VAL A 75 -12.39 -7.48 7.80
C VAL A 75 -13.44 -7.96 6.79
N PRO A 76 -13.10 -8.12 5.49
CA PRO A 76 -14.00 -8.71 4.51
C PRO A 76 -14.44 -10.13 4.89
N ALA A 77 -15.62 -10.56 4.41
CA ALA A 77 -16.11 -11.90 4.63
C ALA A 77 -15.13 -12.96 4.09
N GLY A 78 -14.78 -13.95 4.93
CA GLY A 78 -13.80 -14.99 4.60
C GLY A 78 -12.33 -14.58 4.79
N ALA A 79 -12.05 -13.33 5.21
CA ALA A 79 -10.71 -12.92 5.60
C ALA A 79 -10.39 -13.27 7.07
N ALA A 80 -9.11 -13.46 7.38
CA ALA A 80 -8.63 -13.62 8.75
C ALA A 80 -8.52 -12.25 9.45
N THR A 81 -8.82 -12.23 10.75
CA THR A 81 -8.50 -11.13 11.67
C THR A 81 -7.05 -11.23 12.15
N TRP A 82 -6.52 -10.14 12.72
CA TRP A 82 -5.20 -10.14 13.37
C TRP A 82 -5.18 -9.29 14.64
N ASP A 83 -4.25 -9.63 15.53
CA ASP A 83 -3.86 -8.83 16.68
C ASP A 83 -2.36 -9.01 16.91
N SER A 84 -1.61 -7.91 17.05
CA SER A 84 -0.21 -7.95 17.45
C SER A 84 0.00 -8.13 18.95
N GLY A 85 -1.06 -7.95 19.75
CA GLY A 85 -0.92 -7.61 21.16
C GLY A 85 -0.27 -6.23 21.34
N VAL A 86 0.00 -5.86 22.59
CA VAL A 86 0.64 -4.58 22.92
C VAL A 86 2.16 -4.74 22.86
N LEU A 87 2.80 -4.02 21.94
CA LEU A 87 4.25 -4.04 21.71
C LEU A 87 4.84 -2.64 21.97
N THR A 88 6.10 -2.60 22.41
CA THR A 88 6.86 -1.37 22.68
C THR A 88 8.08 -1.29 21.77
N THR A 89 8.40 -0.10 21.28
CA THR A 89 9.58 0.18 20.44
C THR A 89 10.89 -0.27 21.12
N PRO A 90 11.83 -0.92 20.40
CA PRO A 90 11.74 -1.36 19.00
C PRO A 90 10.99 -2.70 18.87
N ASN A 91 10.10 -2.80 17.88
CA ASN A 91 9.38 -4.05 17.58
C ASN A 91 8.84 -4.09 16.14
N SER A 92 8.34 -5.26 15.72
CA SER A 92 7.67 -5.44 14.43
C SER A 92 6.63 -6.55 14.48
N PHE A 93 5.54 -6.39 13.73
CA PHE A 93 4.50 -7.40 13.56
C PHE A 93 4.27 -7.69 12.07
N GLY A 94 4.05 -8.96 11.73
CA GLY A 94 3.96 -9.44 10.35
C GLY A 94 5.24 -10.14 9.86
N PRO A 95 5.37 -10.39 8.54
CA PRO A 95 4.43 -10.03 7.49
C PRO A 95 3.08 -10.75 7.62
N THR A 96 1.98 -10.02 7.49
CA THR A 96 0.60 -10.56 7.46
C THR A 96 0.09 -10.52 6.03
N THR A 97 -0.38 -11.66 5.50
CA THR A 97 -0.90 -11.78 4.11
C THR A 97 -2.37 -11.38 4.01
N PHE A 98 -2.70 -10.60 3.00
CA PHE A 98 -4.05 -10.09 2.73
C PHE A 98 -4.62 -10.69 1.45
N ALA A 99 -5.17 -11.89 1.54
CA ALA A 99 -5.62 -12.67 0.38
C ALA A 99 -7.02 -12.30 -0.16
N VAL A 100 -7.85 -11.60 0.61
CA VAL A 100 -9.24 -11.28 0.23
C VAL A 100 -9.34 -9.80 -0.14
N ALA A 101 -9.90 -9.50 -1.31
CA ALA A 101 -10.12 -8.13 -1.74
C ALA A 101 -11.19 -7.43 -0.87
N GLY A 102 -10.99 -6.14 -0.60
CA GLY A 102 -11.89 -5.33 0.20
C GLY A 102 -11.16 -4.40 1.18
N THR A 103 -11.95 -3.76 2.03
CA THR A 103 -11.44 -2.81 3.04
C THR A 103 -11.35 -3.47 4.39
N TYR A 104 -10.19 -3.35 5.02
CA TYR A 104 -9.91 -3.78 6.38
C TYR A 104 -9.68 -2.55 7.24
N THR A 105 -10.35 -2.45 8.38
CA THR A 105 -10.10 -1.40 9.37
C THR A 105 -9.43 -1.99 10.61
N TYR A 106 -8.56 -1.22 11.25
CA TYR A 106 -7.85 -1.65 12.44
C TYR A 106 -7.53 -0.48 13.36
N GLN A 107 -7.21 -0.77 14.61
CA GLN A 107 -6.91 0.23 15.63
C GLN A 107 -5.78 -0.21 16.55
N CYS A 108 -5.28 0.73 17.34
CA CYS A 108 -4.44 0.47 18.50
C CYS A 108 -5.32 0.37 19.76
N VAL A 109 -5.27 -0.74 20.49
CA VAL A 109 -6.18 -0.97 21.64
C VAL A 109 -5.86 -0.12 22.87
N VAL A 110 -4.64 0.42 22.96
CA VAL A 110 -4.21 1.28 24.08
C VAL A 110 -4.37 2.79 23.81
N HIS A 111 -4.69 3.19 22.56
CA HIS A 111 -4.79 4.59 22.16
C HIS A 111 -6.08 4.84 21.35
N SER A 112 -7.08 5.44 22.00
CA SER A 112 -8.32 5.84 21.34
C SER A 112 -8.08 6.80 20.16
N GLY A 113 -8.75 6.55 19.03
CA GLY A 113 -8.61 7.37 17.83
C GLY A 113 -7.40 7.04 16.94
N MET A 114 -6.46 6.20 17.40
CA MET A 114 -5.37 5.69 16.55
C MET A 114 -5.89 4.54 15.69
N THR A 115 -6.34 4.87 14.48
CA THR A 115 -6.94 3.94 13.51
C THR A 115 -6.19 3.94 12.17
N GLY A 116 -6.27 2.82 11.46
CA GLY A 116 -5.73 2.66 10.11
C GLY A 116 -6.66 1.86 9.21
N THR A 117 -6.41 1.94 7.91
CA THR A 117 -7.15 1.20 6.88
C THR A 117 -6.17 0.47 5.96
N ILE A 118 -6.49 -0.77 5.59
CA ILE A 118 -5.85 -1.46 4.48
C ILE A 118 -6.89 -1.68 3.39
N VAL A 119 -6.62 -1.20 2.19
CA VAL A 119 -7.45 -1.41 0.99
C VAL A 119 -6.77 -2.45 0.12
N VAL A 120 -7.40 -3.62 0.01
CA VAL A 120 -6.91 -4.74 -0.79
C VAL A 120 -7.65 -4.76 -2.12
N GLN A 121 -6.95 -4.41 -3.18
CA GLN A 121 -7.48 -4.48 -4.54
C GLN A 121 -7.59 -5.93 -5.00
N ALA A 122 -8.59 -6.26 -5.80
CA ALA A 122 -8.67 -7.57 -6.44
C ALA A 122 -7.41 -7.79 -7.32
N ALA A 123 -6.79 -8.96 -7.18
CA ALA A 123 -5.65 -9.31 -8.02
C ALA A 123 -6.10 -9.29 -9.50
N VAL A 124 -5.46 -8.42 -10.29
CA VAL A 124 -5.62 -8.47 -11.74
C VAL A 124 -4.86 -9.69 -12.26
N THR A 125 -5.56 -10.83 -12.32
CA THR A 125 -5.03 -11.99 -13.03
C THR A 125 -4.81 -11.58 -14.47
N SER A 126 -3.55 -11.39 -14.85
CA SER A 126 -3.15 -11.23 -16.24
C SER A 126 -3.36 -12.57 -16.93
N THR A 127 -4.60 -12.81 -17.38
CA THR A 127 -4.94 -13.96 -18.22
C THR A 127 -3.91 -14.01 -19.34
N PRO A 128 -3.08 -15.06 -19.44
CA PRO A 128 -2.10 -15.14 -20.50
C PRO A 128 -2.85 -15.04 -21.82
N MET A 129 -2.55 -13.99 -22.59
CA MET A 129 -3.14 -13.85 -23.92
C MET A 129 -2.82 -15.15 -24.68
N PRO A 130 -3.83 -15.92 -25.12
CA PRO A 130 -3.55 -17.14 -25.86
C PRO A 130 -2.72 -16.71 -27.08
N PRO A 131 -1.59 -17.39 -27.37
CA PRO A 131 -0.74 -16.98 -28.48
C PRO A 131 -1.58 -16.99 -29.74
N THR A 132 -1.76 -15.83 -30.36
CA THR A 132 -2.46 -15.71 -31.64
C THR A 132 -1.66 -16.53 -32.65
N SER A 133 -2.15 -17.73 -32.95
CA SER A 133 -1.53 -18.62 -33.93
C SER A 133 -1.77 -18.02 -35.31
N THR A 134 -0.84 -17.20 -35.77
CA THR A 134 -0.83 -16.64 -37.12
C THR A 134 -0.47 -17.74 -38.12
N ALA A 135 -1.44 -18.61 -38.38
CA ALA A 135 -1.34 -19.74 -39.29
C ALA A 135 -2.45 -19.67 -40.35
N VAL A 136 -2.31 -18.73 -41.29
CA VAL A 136 -3.02 -18.80 -42.58
C VAL A 136 -1.99 -18.58 -43.69
N ALA A 137 -1.67 -19.66 -44.41
CA ALA A 137 -0.83 -19.60 -45.59
C ALA A 137 -1.59 -18.90 -46.73
N ALA A 138 -0.96 -17.91 -47.35
CA ALA A 138 -1.54 -17.19 -48.48
C ALA A 138 -1.31 -17.96 -49.80
N THR A 139 -2.36 -18.58 -50.36
CA THR A 139 -2.45 -18.94 -51.79
C THR A 139 -3.91 -19.06 -52.24
N SER A 140 -4.46 -18.03 -52.90
CA SER A 140 -5.28 -18.17 -54.12
C SER A 140 -5.64 -16.82 -54.76
N THR A 141 -5.07 -16.60 -55.95
CA THR A 141 -5.54 -15.82 -57.12
C THR A 141 -6.65 -14.75 -56.99
N PRO A 142 -6.46 -13.55 -57.57
CA PRO A 142 -7.53 -12.56 -57.73
C PRO A 142 -8.45 -12.87 -58.92
N MET A 143 -9.75 -12.63 -58.76
CA MET A 143 -10.68 -12.51 -59.89
C MET A 143 -11.70 -11.39 -59.61
N ALA A 144 -11.70 -10.38 -60.48
CA ALA A 144 -12.71 -9.32 -60.46
C ALA A 144 -14.04 -9.83 -61.04
N PRO A 145 -15.17 -9.21 -60.67
CA PRO A 145 -15.84 -8.42 -61.71
C PRO A 145 -16.44 -7.07 -61.24
N THR A 146 -16.31 -6.10 -62.14
CA THR A 146 -17.34 -5.18 -62.65
C THR A 146 -18.45 -4.66 -61.73
N SER A 147 -18.52 -3.33 -61.67
CA SER A 147 -19.49 -2.48 -60.99
C SER A 147 -20.92 -2.50 -61.56
N THR A 148 -21.89 -2.20 -60.69
CA THR A 148 -23.10 -1.43 -61.06
C THR A 148 -23.49 -0.49 -59.92
N PRO A 149 -23.63 0.83 -60.14
CA PRO A 149 -24.13 1.74 -59.11
C PRO A 149 -25.67 1.81 -59.14
N VAL A 150 -26.29 1.83 -57.96
CA VAL A 150 -27.70 2.23 -57.80
C VAL A 150 -27.73 3.36 -56.78
N ALA A 151 -28.17 4.53 -57.21
CA ALA A 151 -28.51 5.63 -56.33
C ALA A 151 -29.99 5.52 -55.96
N ASP A 152 -30.34 5.84 -54.70
CA ASP A 152 -31.20 6.99 -54.33
C ASP A 152 -31.78 6.81 -52.89
N ALA A 153 -32.43 7.86 -52.38
CA ALA A 153 -33.09 8.00 -51.07
C ALA A 153 -32.17 8.19 -49.85
N THR A 154 -31.79 9.41 -49.48
CA THR A 154 -32.60 10.47 -48.80
C THR A 154 -32.60 10.31 -47.28
N MET A 155 -31.87 11.21 -46.59
CA MET A 155 -32.05 11.47 -45.16
C MET A 155 -33.38 12.17 -44.89
N PRO A 156 -33.95 11.96 -43.70
CA PRO A 156 -34.28 13.11 -42.86
C PRO A 156 -33.62 13.04 -41.49
N ALA A 157 -33.30 14.21 -40.95
CA ALA A 157 -32.77 14.36 -39.60
C ALA A 157 -33.86 14.23 -38.53
N ALA A 158 -33.51 13.62 -37.40
CA ALA A 158 -34.26 13.71 -36.14
C ALA A 158 -33.29 14.23 -35.05
N THR A 159 -33.22 15.54 -34.87
CA THR A 159 -33.84 16.25 -33.73
C THR A 159 -33.36 15.76 -32.36
N SER A 160 -32.25 16.36 -31.90
CA SER A 160 -31.87 16.40 -30.49
C SER A 160 -32.90 17.17 -29.68
N THR A 161 -33.62 16.47 -28.79
CA THR A 161 -34.58 17.09 -27.86
C THR A 161 -33.94 17.36 -26.51
N THR A 162 -33.90 18.63 -26.14
CA THR A 162 -33.46 19.17 -24.86
C THR A 162 -34.35 18.67 -23.71
N ALA A 163 -33.75 18.25 -22.60
CA ALA A 163 -34.45 18.08 -21.32
C ALA A 163 -33.57 18.58 -20.16
N ALA A 164 -33.56 19.90 -19.98
CA ALA A 164 -33.05 20.51 -18.76
C ALA A 164 -34.16 20.50 -17.70
N ALA A 165 -33.86 19.98 -16.51
CA ALA A 165 -34.70 20.13 -15.33
C ALA A 165 -33.83 20.65 -14.17
N SER A 166 -34.32 21.71 -13.52
CA SER A 166 -33.57 22.56 -12.58
C SER A 166 -33.42 21.98 -11.17
N PRO A 167 -32.56 22.57 -10.30
CA PRO A 167 -32.23 22.02 -8.99
C PRO A 167 -33.28 22.30 -7.91
N SER A 168 -33.24 21.52 -6.83
CA SER A 168 -33.98 21.79 -5.59
C SER A 168 -33.03 21.96 -4.40
N PRO A 169 -32.79 23.19 -3.91
CA PRO A 169 -32.01 23.45 -2.72
C PRO A 169 -32.92 23.66 -1.50
N ALA A 170 -33.11 22.62 -0.69
CA ALA A 170 -33.78 22.74 0.61
C ALA A 170 -32.79 23.26 1.67
N LEU A 171 -32.65 24.58 1.76
CA LEU A 171 -31.94 25.25 2.86
C LEU A 171 -32.76 25.11 4.15
N ILE A 172 -32.27 24.34 5.12
CA ILE A 172 -32.73 24.38 6.51
C ILE A 172 -31.60 24.98 7.35
N ALA A 173 -31.76 26.26 7.69
CA ALA A 173 -30.91 27.02 8.60
C ALA A 173 -31.69 27.33 9.90
N PRO A 174 -31.01 27.65 11.01
CA PRO A 174 -31.50 27.30 12.34
C PRO A 174 -32.36 28.37 13.03
N ALA A 175 -33.15 27.92 14.01
CA ALA A 175 -33.76 28.77 15.04
C ALA A 175 -33.00 28.59 16.38
N PRO A 176 -32.44 29.65 16.98
CA PRO A 176 -31.88 29.60 18.33
C PRO A 176 -32.92 29.96 19.39
N THR A 177 -32.93 29.25 20.52
CA THR A 177 -33.58 29.70 21.75
C THR A 177 -32.69 29.47 22.97
N THR A 178 -32.53 30.53 23.75
CA THR A 178 -31.70 30.63 24.96
C THR A 178 -32.54 30.52 26.22
N THR A 179 -32.09 29.72 27.20
CA THR A 179 -32.53 29.71 28.62
C THR A 179 -31.39 29.04 29.42
N SER A 180 -30.47 29.75 30.09
CA SER A 180 -30.49 30.13 31.53
C SER A 180 -30.99 29.01 32.48
N GLY A 181 -30.35 28.67 33.60
CA GLY A 181 -29.15 29.14 34.29
C GLY A 181 -29.07 28.47 35.68
N GLY A 182 -28.09 28.82 36.52
CA GLY A 182 -27.94 28.30 37.89
C GLY A 182 -26.84 27.22 38.00
N ALA A 183 -25.64 27.47 38.53
CA ALA A 183 -25.21 28.05 39.81
C ALA A 183 -25.18 27.04 40.98
N ALA A 184 -24.15 27.18 41.82
CA ALA A 184 -23.70 26.19 42.80
C ALA A 184 -24.67 25.95 43.97
N GLY A 185 -24.58 24.76 44.57
CA GLY A 185 -25.24 24.41 45.83
C GLY A 185 -24.54 23.23 46.50
N ALA A 186 -23.57 23.51 47.38
CA ALA A 186 -22.94 22.51 48.22
C ALA A 186 -23.62 22.47 49.60
N THR A 187 -24.11 21.29 50.01
CA THR A 187 -24.44 20.97 51.41
C THR A 187 -24.16 19.49 51.67
N ALA A 188 -23.71 19.15 52.88
CA ALA A 188 -23.14 17.84 53.22
C ALA A 188 -24.12 16.89 53.96
N LEU A 189 -23.87 15.57 53.83
CA LEU A 189 -23.89 14.47 54.84
C LEU A 189 -25.06 14.36 55.86
N PRO A 190 -25.47 13.12 56.30
CA PRO A 190 -24.55 12.03 56.68
C PRO A 190 -24.96 10.55 56.47
N ARG A 191 -23.91 9.71 56.42
CA ARG A 191 -23.65 8.37 57.03
C ARG A 191 -24.78 7.34 57.28
N SER A 192 -24.39 6.07 57.05
CA SER A 192 -25.01 4.74 57.38
C SER A 192 -25.80 4.14 56.20
N GLY A 193 -25.72 2.85 55.83
CA GLY A 193 -24.87 1.72 56.25
C GLY A 193 -25.56 0.36 55.93
N ASP A 194 -24.92 -0.79 55.74
CA ASP A 194 -23.49 -1.15 55.56
C ASP A 194 -23.36 -2.60 55.00
N GLY A 195 -22.24 -2.96 54.37
CA GLY A 195 -21.97 -4.27 53.72
C GLY A 195 -22.29 -4.30 52.20
N ALA A 196 -21.63 -5.09 51.34
CA ALA A 196 -20.48 -6.00 51.43
C ALA A 196 -19.93 -6.22 49.99
N SER A 197 -18.78 -6.85 49.67
CA SER A 197 -17.74 -7.52 50.46
C SER A 197 -16.44 -7.67 49.61
N GLY A 198 -15.29 -7.93 50.25
CA GLY A 198 -14.12 -8.59 49.63
C GLY A 198 -13.26 -7.82 48.60
N GLY A 199 -12.17 -7.19 49.07
CA GLY A 199 -11.11 -6.68 48.21
C GLY A 199 -9.71 -6.84 48.82
N GLY A 200 -8.71 -7.10 47.97
CA GLY A 200 -7.29 -7.28 48.33
C GLY A 200 -6.87 -8.74 48.55
N SER A 201 -5.60 -9.13 48.35
CA SER A 201 -4.45 -8.40 47.78
C SER A 201 -3.25 -9.37 47.64
N GLY A 202 -2.40 -9.19 46.62
CA GLY A 202 -1.16 -9.97 46.45
C GLY A 202 -0.74 -9.98 44.98
N ARG A 203 -0.10 -8.93 44.45
CA ARG A 203 1.33 -8.58 44.57
C ARG A 203 2.27 -9.59 43.91
N ALA A 204 3.16 -9.05 43.09
CA ALA A 204 4.16 -9.80 42.35
C ALA A 204 5.31 -10.26 43.26
N ASP A 205 5.77 -11.49 43.02
CA ASP A 205 7.11 -11.97 43.39
C ASP A 205 7.83 -12.46 42.12
N TRP A 206 8.44 -11.51 41.41
CA TRP A 206 9.40 -11.77 40.33
C TRP A 206 10.66 -10.93 40.60
N LEU A 207 11.47 -11.35 41.57
CA LEU A 207 12.64 -10.59 42.00
C LEU A 207 13.84 -11.48 42.39
N THR A 208 14.38 -12.18 41.39
CA THR A 208 15.77 -12.65 41.31
C THR A 208 16.12 -12.86 39.82
N ILE A 209 17.29 -12.56 39.27
CA ILE A 209 18.47 -11.79 39.70
C ILE A 209 19.01 -11.12 38.42
N ALA A 210 19.49 -9.88 38.49
CA ALA A 210 20.23 -9.27 37.38
C ALA A 210 21.68 -9.75 37.39
N LEU A 211 22.24 -10.11 36.22
CA LEU A 211 23.67 -9.99 35.98
C LEU A 211 23.95 -9.64 34.51
N ALA A 212 24.90 -8.74 34.31
CA ALA A 212 25.20 -8.13 33.01
C ALA A 212 26.38 -8.79 32.30
N ALA A 213 26.47 -8.57 30.98
CA ALA A 213 27.74 -8.28 30.32
C ALA A 213 27.49 -7.59 28.96
N ALA A 214 28.20 -6.50 28.69
CA ALA A 214 28.23 -5.86 27.38
C ALA A 214 29.34 -6.46 26.51
N ALA A 215 29.15 -6.47 25.19
CA ALA A 215 30.22 -6.66 24.22
C ALA A 215 29.96 -5.82 22.97
N ALA A 216 30.41 -4.57 22.99
CA ALA A 216 30.51 -3.75 21.80
C ALA A 216 31.88 -3.98 21.15
N THR A 217 31.92 -4.51 19.92
CA THR A 217 33.13 -4.60 19.11
C THR A 217 33.00 -3.72 17.88
N ALA A 218 33.43 -2.46 18.02
CA ALA A 218 33.77 -1.64 16.88
C ALA A 218 35.13 -2.09 16.33
N PHE A 219 35.23 -2.27 15.01
CA PHE A 219 36.52 -2.26 14.31
C PHE A 219 36.53 -1.17 13.25
N ALA A 220 37.57 -0.34 13.29
CA ALA A 220 37.74 0.81 12.40
C ALA A 220 38.14 0.38 10.99
N GLY A 221 37.78 1.19 9.99
CA GLY A 221 38.10 0.94 8.59
C GLY A 221 39.44 1.55 8.13
N ALA A 222 39.81 1.26 6.87
CA ALA A 222 40.80 2.01 6.11
C ALA A 222 40.59 1.82 4.60
N GLY A 223 39.86 2.75 3.96
CA GLY A 223 39.59 2.75 2.52
C GLY A 223 40.13 3.99 1.83
N ALA A 224 41.45 4.06 1.60
CA ALA A 224 42.09 5.25 1.06
C ALA A 224 41.83 5.45 -0.44
N VAL A 225 41.01 6.44 -0.80
CA VAL A 225 40.75 6.82 -2.20
C VAL A 225 41.95 7.59 -2.77
N ARG A 226 42.74 6.96 -3.66
CA ARG A 226 43.79 7.65 -4.43
C ARG A 226 43.20 8.34 -5.67
N VAL A 227 42.98 9.65 -5.59
CA VAL A 227 42.67 10.50 -6.75
C VAL A 227 43.93 10.73 -7.58
N VAL A 228 44.06 10.04 -8.72
CA VAL A 228 45.11 10.31 -9.71
C VAL A 228 44.67 11.44 -10.65
N ARG A 229 45.01 12.69 -10.30
CA ARG A 229 44.94 13.81 -11.25
C ARG A 229 46.12 13.75 -12.22
N ARG A 230 45.92 13.20 -13.43
CA ARG A 230 46.85 13.35 -14.55
C ARG A 230 46.84 14.81 -15.04
N ARG A 231 47.87 15.60 -14.73
CA ARG A 231 48.21 16.78 -15.53
C ARG A 231 48.90 16.30 -16.82
N ARG A 232 48.32 16.58 -17.99
CA ARG A 232 49.09 16.57 -19.24
C ARG A 232 49.95 17.85 -19.29
N ARG A 233 51.12 17.73 -19.92
CA ARG A 233 51.95 18.86 -20.33
C ARG A 233 51.39 19.46 -21.62
#